data_AF-A0A9P5ZRX8-F1
#
_entry.id   AF-A0A9P5ZRX8-F1
#
_cell.length_a   1.000
_cell.length_b   1.000
_cell.length_c   1.000
_cell.angle_alpha   90.00
_cell.angle_beta   90.00
_cell.angle_gamma   90.00
#
_symmetry.space_group_name_H-M   'P 1'
#
loop_
_entity.id
_entity.type
_entity.pdbx_description
1 polymer ?
#
loop_
_entity_poly.entity_id
_entity_poly.type
_entity_poly.pdbx_seq_one_letter_code
_entity_poly.pdbx_strand_id
1 'polypeptide(L)'
;MWASADQVRLRYLKKNQNKICASLYSEGDADLSQLGKHYILPSSYISGPRHMQQRFQDAMAIARHFRKEIEHELLPGQTSYDRPDLVAQVFQLKKAILEEITVQTNRIFRRTVTYVYTVEFQKRDLPHMHILIFLVDEDKLLTPEDIDSCISADQNLAITSWA
;
A
#
# COMPACT_ATOMS: atom_id res chain seq x y z
N MET A 1 -13.82 -23.85 -7.25
CA MET A 1 -13.77 -23.75 -5.77
C MET A 1 -13.82 -22.30 -5.29
N TRP A 2 -13.00 -21.39 -5.86
CA TRP A 2 -13.02 -19.94 -5.56
C TRP A 2 -14.37 -19.24 -5.83
N ALA A 3 -14.99 -19.48 -6.99
CA ALA A 3 -16.27 -18.85 -7.36
C ALA A 3 -17.43 -19.18 -6.39
N SER A 4 -17.43 -20.39 -5.81
CA SER A 4 -18.46 -20.81 -4.86
C SER A 4 -18.27 -20.13 -3.49
N ALA A 5 -17.03 -19.99 -3.03
CA ALA A 5 -16.71 -19.27 -1.79
C ALA A 5 -17.02 -17.76 -1.93
N ASP A 6 -16.66 -17.17 -3.07
CA ASP A 6 -16.93 -15.76 -3.36
C ASP A 6 -18.43 -15.49 -3.47
N GLN A 7 -19.20 -16.39 -4.09
CA GLN A 7 -20.65 -16.28 -4.15
C GLN A 7 -21.32 -16.39 -2.76
N VAL A 8 -20.75 -17.18 -1.84
CA VAL A 8 -21.21 -17.24 -0.44
C VAL A 8 -20.92 -15.92 0.29
N ARG A 9 -19.73 -15.35 0.07
CA ARG A 9 -19.33 -14.05 0.63
C ARG A 9 -20.23 -12.91 0.12
N LEU A 10 -20.49 -12.86 -1.18
CA LEU A 10 -21.42 -11.90 -1.79
C LEU A 10 -22.85 -12.08 -1.26
N ARG A 11 -23.32 -13.32 -1.07
CA ARG A 11 -24.62 -13.59 -0.44
C ARG A 11 -24.69 -13.08 1.00
N TYR A 12 -23.61 -13.24 1.77
CA TYR A 12 -23.54 -12.74 3.13
C TYR A 12 -23.58 -11.20 3.15
N LEU A 13 -22.77 -10.53 2.33
CA LEU A 13 -22.76 -9.08 2.20
C LEU A 13 -24.11 -8.52 1.77
N LYS A 14 -24.78 -9.20 0.82
CA LYS A 14 -26.14 -8.86 0.36
C LYS A 14 -27.18 -8.89 1.49
N LYS A 15 -27.09 -9.88 2.39
CA LYS A 15 -28.05 -10.07 3.51
C LYS A 15 -27.77 -9.21 4.73
N ASN A 16 -26.55 -8.67 4.86
CA ASN A 16 -26.10 -7.96 6.07
C ASN A 16 -25.74 -6.49 5.81
N GLN A 17 -26.31 -5.85 4.79
CA GLN A 17 -26.06 -4.44 4.43
C GLN A 17 -26.22 -3.47 5.63
N ASN A 18 -27.19 -3.72 6.51
CA ASN A 18 -27.43 -2.89 7.70
C ASN A 18 -26.30 -3.00 8.74
N LYS A 19 -25.59 -4.14 8.81
CA LYS A 19 -24.47 -4.35 9.75
C LYS A 19 -23.18 -3.71 9.29
N ILE A 20 -23.00 -3.55 7.98
CA ILE A 20 -21.83 -2.89 7.39
C ILE A 20 -22.06 -1.39 7.19
N CYS A 21 -23.06 -0.82 7.86
CA CYS A 21 -23.45 0.59 7.76
C CYS A 21 -23.53 1.09 6.31
N ALA A 22 -24.11 0.28 5.40
CA ALA A 22 -24.24 0.63 3.97
C ALA A 22 -24.87 2.03 3.77
N SER A 23 -25.78 2.43 4.67
CA SER A 23 -26.43 3.73 4.68
C SER A 23 -25.49 4.93 4.83
N LEU A 24 -24.30 4.77 5.44
CA LEU A 24 -23.29 5.83 5.55
C LEU A 24 -22.52 6.07 4.25
N TYR A 25 -22.63 5.16 3.28
CA TYR A 25 -21.86 5.18 2.03
C TYR A 25 -22.69 5.55 0.80
N SER A 26 -23.97 5.92 0.98
CA SER A 26 -24.82 6.44 -0.10
C SER A 26 -24.56 7.93 -0.29
N GLU A 27 -23.46 8.26 -0.97
CA GLU A 27 -23.25 9.59 -1.55
C GLU A 27 -23.49 9.51 -3.05
N GLY A 28 -24.72 9.78 -3.47
CA GLY A 28 -25.09 9.80 -4.88
C GLY A 28 -26.59 10.00 -5.06
N ASP A 29 -26.95 11.17 -5.58
CA ASP A 29 -28.30 11.52 -6.04
C ASP A 29 -28.60 10.82 -7.38
N ALA A 30 -28.60 9.50 -7.37
CA ALA A 30 -28.95 8.68 -8.52
C ALA A 30 -30.39 8.21 -8.38
N ASP A 31 -31.22 8.53 -9.38
CA ASP A 31 -32.64 8.17 -9.46
C ASP A 31 -32.85 6.67 -9.20
N LEU A 32 -33.36 6.38 -8.00
CA LEU A 32 -33.58 5.05 -7.44
C LEU A 32 -34.63 4.24 -8.21
N SER A 33 -35.34 4.86 -9.16
CA SER A 33 -36.43 4.22 -9.89
C SER A 33 -35.98 3.38 -11.10
N GLN A 34 -34.75 3.57 -11.60
CA GLN A 34 -34.29 2.95 -12.86
C GLN A 34 -33.20 1.87 -12.69
N LEU A 35 -32.63 1.72 -11.51
CA LEU A 35 -31.53 0.80 -11.26
C LEU A 35 -31.98 -0.35 -10.38
N GLY A 36 -31.62 -1.59 -10.75
CA GLY A 36 -31.87 -2.77 -9.92
C GLY A 36 -31.29 -2.62 -8.51
N LYS A 37 -31.66 -3.52 -7.58
CA LYS A 37 -31.23 -3.45 -6.17
C LYS A 37 -29.70 -3.29 -6.03
N HIS A 38 -29.26 -2.11 -5.61
CA HIS A 38 -27.86 -1.80 -5.34
C HIS A 38 -27.41 -2.41 -4.01
N TYR A 39 -26.22 -3.01 -4.00
CA TYR A 39 -25.57 -3.53 -2.79
C TYR A 39 -24.18 -2.91 -2.65
N ILE A 40 -23.88 -2.40 -1.48
CA ILE A 40 -22.62 -1.75 -1.17
C ILE A 40 -21.65 -2.84 -0.68
N LEU A 41 -20.65 -3.16 -1.50
CA LEU A 41 -19.49 -3.98 -1.11
C LEU A 41 -18.54 -3.18 -0.22
N PRO A 42 -18.21 -3.60 1.01
CA PRO A 42 -17.24 -2.90 1.85
C PRO A 42 -15.84 -2.88 1.22
N SER A 43 -14.97 -1.99 1.69
CA SER A 43 -13.57 -1.95 1.23
C SER A 43 -12.76 -3.20 1.62
N SER A 44 -13.24 -4.00 2.58
CA SER A 44 -12.70 -5.32 2.91
C SER A 44 -13.01 -6.42 1.87
N TYR A 45 -13.76 -6.09 0.81
CA TYR A 45 -13.94 -6.97 -0.35
C TYR A 45 -12.81 -6.73 -1.35
N ILE A 46 -11.85 -7.66 -1.37
CA ILE A 46 -10.65 -7.60 -2.20
C ILE A 46 -11.04 -7.47 -3.68
N SER A 47 -10.33 -6.62 -4.41
CA SER A 47 -10.58 -6.27 -5.82
C SER A 47 -11.92 -5.56 -6.09
N GLY A 48 -12.67 -5.20 -5.05
CA GLY A 48 -13.84 -4.33 -5.18
C GLY A 48 -13.45 -2.88 -5.49
N PRO A 49 -14.35 -2.09 -6.10
CA PRO A 49 -14.11 -0.67 -6.38
C PRO A 49 -13.66 0.13 -5.15
N ARG A 50 -14.29 -0.10 -3.99
CA ARG A 50 -13.92 0.56 -2.73
C ARG A 50 -12.61 0.07 -2.11
N HIS A 51 -12.25 -1.20 -2.30
CA HIS A 51 -10.94 -1.70 -1.88
C HIS A 51 -9.82 -0.98 -2.64
N MET A 52 -9.97 -0.85 -3.96
CA MET A 52 -9.02 -0.11 -4.80
C MET A 52 -8.98 1.38 -4.44
N GLN A 53 -10.14 2.01 -4.21
CA GLN A 53 -10.21 3.41 -3.82
C GLN A 53 -9.57 3.67 -2.45
N GLN A 54 -9.79 2.80 -1.46
CA GLN A 54 -9.14 2.92 -0.15
C GLN A 54 -7.62 2.79 -0.28
N ARG A 55 -7.13 1.77 -1.00
CA ARG A 55 -5.69 1.59 -1.24
C ARG A 55 -5.07 2.81 -1.91
N PHE A 56 -5.76 3.42 -2.87
CA PHE A 56 -5.32 4.65 -3.51
C PHE A 56 -5.29 5.84 -2.55
N GLN A 57 -6.34 6.03 -1.73
CA GLN A 57 -6.38 7.12 -0.76
C GLN A 57 -5.31 6.98 0.33
N ASP A 58 -5.09 5.76 0.82
CA ASP A 58 -4.05 5.43 1.80
C ASP A 58 -2.66 5.73 1.21
N ALA A 59 -2.39 5.28 -0.02
CA ALA A 59 -1.14 5.58 -0.73
C ALA A 59 -0.92 7.10 -0.91
N MET A 60 -1.97 7.84 -1.28
CA MET A 60 -1.91 9.30 -1.42
C MET A 60 -1.69 10.01 -0.08
N ALA A 61 -2.23 9.50 1.02
CA ALA A 61 -2.02 10.04 2.36
C ALA A 61 -0.57 9.87 2.81
N ILE A 62 0.01 8.69 2.58
CA ILE A 62 1.42 8.39 2.87
C ILE A 62 2.34 9.26 2.01
N ALA A 63 2.06 9.36 0.70
CA ALA A 63 2.80 10.22 -0.21
C ALA A 63 2.80 11.68 0.27
N ARG A 64 1.63 12.20 0.70
CA ARG A 64 1.50 13.56 1.24
C ARG A 64 2.28 13.76 2.54
N HIS A 65 2.33 12.77 3.43
CA HIS A 65 3.07 12.90 4.69
C HIS A 65 4.56 13.11 4.44
N PHE A 66 5.17 12.27 3.59
CA PHE A 66 6.62 12.33 3.35
C PHE A 66 7.02 13.39 2.31
N ARG A 67 6.11 13.82 1.43
CA ARG A 67 6.36 14.94 0.54
C ARG A 67 6.56 16.26 1.30
N LYS A 68 5.92 16.39 2.47
CA LYS A 68 6.10 17.55 3.37
C LYS A 68 7.49 17.66 3.98
N GLU A 69 8.23 16.56 4.15
CA GLU A 69 9.61 16.61 4.68
C GLU A 69 10.57 17.32 3.70
N ILE A 70 10.35 17.13 2.40
CA ILE A 70 11.13 17.83 1.37
C ILE A 70 10.57 19.24 1.20
N GLU A 71 9.25 19.40 1.05
CA GLU A 71 8.60 20.70 0.79
C GLU A 71 8.79 21.74 1.89
N HIS A 72 8.93 21.33 3.16
CA HIS A 72 9.17 22.26 4.28
C HIS A 72 10.56 22.90 4.22
N GLU A 73 11.54 22.22 3.61
CA GLU A 73 12.93 22.67 3.48
C GLU A 73 13.21 23.30 2.10
N LEU A 74 12.20 23.38 1.22
CA LEU A 74 12.28 24.09 -0.06
C LEU A 74 12.09 25.59 0.14
N LEU A 75 12.91 26.39 -0.52
CA LEU A 75 12.70 27.83 -0.60
C LEU A 75 11.50 28.15 -1.52
N PRO A 76 10.85 29.32 -1.37
CA PRO A 76 9.76 29.73 -2.25
C PRO A 76 10.15 29.63 -3.73
N GLY A 77 9.37 28.88 -4.51
CA GLY A 77 9.61 28.67 -5.94
C GLY A 77 10.56 27.52 -6.29
N GLN A 78 11.15 26.84 -5.30
CA GLN A 78 11.93 25.62 -5.54
C GLN A 78 11.01 24.40 -5.62
N THR A 79 11.47 23.41 -6.37
CA THR A 79 10.90 22.06 -6.45
C THR A 79 11.89 21.06 -5.84
N SER A 80 11.44 19.83 -5.59
CA SER A 80 12.32 18.74 -5.13
C SER A 80 13.49 18.48 -6.10
N TYR A 81 13.35 18.83 -7.38
CA TYR A 81 14.43 18.71 -8.37
C TYR A 81 15.55 19.73 -8.16
N ASP A 82 15.24 20.89 -7.59
CA ASP A 82 16.21 21.94 -7.34
C ASP A 82 17.06 21.67 -6.08
N ARG A 83 16.66 20.68 -5.27
CA ARG A 83 17.32 20.26 -4.02
C ARG A 83 17.61 18.76 -4.02
N PRO A 84 18.50 18.28 -4.92
CA PRO A 84 18.87 16.87 -4.97
C PRO A 84 19.56 16.38 -3.68
N ASP A 85 20.13 17.30 -2.89
CA ASP A 85 20.69 17.05 -1.57
C ASP A 85 19.62 16.57 -0.57
N LEU A 86 18.48 17.26 -0.49
CA LEU A 86 17.36 16.88 0.37
C LEU A 86 16.74 15.56 -0.06
N VAL A 87 16.56 15.39 -1.37
CA VAL A 87 16.06 14.14 -1.96
C VAL A 87 16.96 12.97 -1.58
N ALA A 88 18.28 13.11 -1.73
CA ALA A 88 19.23 12.07 -1.36
C ALA A 88 19.22 11.81 0.15
N GLN A 89 19.13 12.84 0.98
CA GLN A 89 19.10 12.70 2.44
C GLN A 89 17.87 11.93 2.91
N VAL A 90 16.67 12.31 2.46
CA VAL A 90 15.43 11.61 2.78
C VAL A 90 15.46 10.17 2.27
N PHE A 91 16.00 9.94 1.07
CA PHE A 91 16.19 8.59 0.55
C PHE A 91 17.09 7.73 1.44
N GLN A 92 18.23 8.26 1.89
CA GLN A 92 19.13 7.52 2.79
C GLN A 92 18.49 7.23 4.16
N LEU A 93 17.75 8.18 4.73
CA LEU A 93 17.03 7.95 5.98
C LEU A 93 16.00 6.83 5.84
N LYS A 94 15.21 6.85 4.77
CA LYS A 94 14.22 5.81 4.47
C LYS A 94 14.87 4.45 4.24
N LYS A 95 16.00 4.42 3.55
CA LYS A 95 16.78 3.20 3.35
C LYS A 95 17.30 2.63 4.67
N ALA A 96 17.84 3.48 5.56
CA ALA A 96 18.32 3.03 6.86
C ALA A 96 17.21 2.40 7.70
N ILE A 97 16.03 3.03 7.73
CA ILE A 97 14.83 2.49 8.40
C ILE A 97 14.44 1.14 7.77
N LEU A 98 14.48 1.04 6.44
CA LEU A 98 14.14 -0.18 5.74
C LEU A 98 15.10 -1.32 6.08
N GLU A 99 16.40 -1.05 6.12
CA GLU A 99 17.43 -2.01 6.52
C GLU A 99 17.23 -2.46 7.98
N GLU A 100 16.93 -1.54 8.90
CA GLU A 100 16.65 -1.86 10.31
C GLU A 100 15.42 -2.77 10.45
N ILE A 101 14.31 -2.43 9.76
CA ILE A 101 13.06 -3.18 9.88
C ILE A 101 13.15 -4.57 9.22
N THR A 102 13.88 -4.66 8.10
CA THR A 102 14.03 -5.89 7.32
C THR A 102 15.03 -6.86 7.96
N VAL A 103 16.17 -6.35 8.42
CA VAL A 103 17.35 -7.19 8.74
C VAL A 103 17.54 -7.35 10.23
N GLN A 104 17.29 -6.29 11.01
CA GLN A 104 17.60 -6.31 12.45
C GLN A 104 16.41 -6.77 13.29
N THR A 105 15.19 -6.39 12.90
CA THR A 105 13.99 -6.65 13.70
C THR A 105 13.08 -7.75 13.15
N ASN A 106 13.33 -8.27 11.94
CA ASN A 106 12.47 -9.25 11.24
C ASN A 106 10.97 -8.90 11.33
N ARG A 107 10.67 -7.60 11.25
CA ARG A 107 9.33 -7.06 11.53
C ARG A 107 8.41 -7.13 10.31
N ILE A 108 8.97 -6.90 9.12
CA ILE A 108 8.24 -6.99 7.85
C ILE A 108 8.45 -8.37 7.25
N PHE A 109 9.71 -8.75 7.09
CA PHE A 109 10.09 -10.05 6.58
C PHE A 109 10.50 -10.94 7.74
N ARG A 110 10.26 -12.24 7.58
CA ARG A 110 10.73 -13.28 8.53
C ARG A 110 12.28 -13.31 8.57
N ARG A 111 12.89 -14.34 9.17
CA ARG A 111 14.35 -14.37 9.35
C ARG A 111 15.07 -14.24 8.00
N THR A 112 15.82 -13.15 7.87
CA THR A 112 16.61 -12.83 6.68
C THR A 112 18.04 -13.33 6.84
N VAL A 113 18.53 -14.11 5.87
CA VAL A 113 19.92 -14.58 5.80
C VAL A 113 20.84 -13.47 5.29
N THR A 114 20.42 -12.83 4.19
CA THR A 114 21.17 -11.74 3.56
C THR A 114 20.28 -10.92 2.64
N TYR A 115 20.77 -9.78 2.17
CA TYR A 115 20.07 -8.94 1.19
C TYR A 115 21.10 -8.27 0.29
N VAL A 116 20.69 -7.98 -0.94
CA VAL A 116 21.48 -7.24 -1.92
C VAL A 116 20.57 -6.16 -2.51
N TYR A 117 21.10 -4.96 -2.70
CA TYR A 117 20.34 -3.91 -3.36
C TYR A 117 21.18 -3.14 -4.36
N THR A 118 20.50 -2.53 -5.32
CA THR A 118 21.06 -1.54 -6.23
C THR A 118 20.24 -0.26 -6.15
N VAL A 119 20.93 0.88 -6.19
CA VAL A 119 20.29 2.21 -6.23
C VAL A 119 20.54 2.80 -7.60
N GLU A 120 19.46 3.17 -8.29
CA GLU A 120 19.48 3.80 -9.60
C GLU A 120 19.03 5.26 -9.49
N PHE A 121 19.85 6.16 -10.01
CA PHE A 121 19.52 7.57 -10.14
C PHE A 121 19.07 7.84 -11.57
N GLN A 122 17.75 7.87 -11.76
CA GLN A 122 17.15 8.16 -13.05
C GLN A 122 17.18 9.67 -13.32
N LYS A 123 17.33 10.06 -14.60
CA LYS A 123 17.67 11.44 -15.01
C LYS A 123 16.67 12.51 -14.57
N ARG A 124 15.46 12.14 -14.16
CA ARG A 124 14.40 13.04 -13.66
C ARG A 124 13.47 12.36 -12.66
N ASP A 125 13.89 11.25 -12.07
CA ASP A 125 13.07 10.55 -11.09
C ASP A 125 13.82 10.50 -9.75
N LEU A 126 13.04 10.33 -8.69
CA LEU A 126 13.59 10.12 -7.37
C LEU A 126 14.47 8.86 -7.37
N PRO A 127 15.48 8.77 -6.49
CA PRO A 127 16.35 7.60 -6.42
C PRO A 127 15.51 6.34 -6.23
N HIS A 128 15.71 5.36 -7.11
CA HIS A 128 15.00 4.08 -7.07
C HIS A 128 15.92 3.00 -6.49
N MET A 129 15.34 2.07 -5.73
CA MET A 129 16.11 0.99 -5.12
C MET A 129 15.47 -0.36 -5.42
N HIS A 130 16.24 -1.25 -6.05
CA HIS A 130 15.89 -2.65 -6.18
C HIS A 130 16.53 -3.42 -5.05
N ILE A 131 15.75 -4.16 -4.26
CA ILE A 131 16.24 -4.96 -3.14
C ILE A 131 15.85 -6.41 -3.35
N LEU A 132 16.82 -7.31 -3.23
CA LEU A 132 16.66 -8.74 -3.14
C LEU A 132 16.93 -9.17 -1.71
N ILE A 133 15.97 -9.85 -1.09
CA ILE A 133 16.05 -10.34 0.29
C ILE A 133 16.06 -11.86 0.24
N PHE A 134 17.05 -12.48 0.88
CA PHE A 134 17.20 -13.92 0.99
C PHE A 134 16.75 -14.37 2.37
N LEU A 135 15.66 -15.13 2.44
CA LEU A 135 15.09 -15.66 3.68
C LEU A 135 15.66 -17.03 4.01
N VAL A 136 15.63 -17.39 5.30
CA VAL A 136 15.90 -18.76 5.75
C VAL A 136 14.87 -19.71 5.15
N ASP A 137 15.26 -20.95 4.83
CA ASP A 137 14.40 -21.92 4.13
C ASP A 137 13.03 -22.15 4.80
N GLU A 138 13.00 -22.21 6.13
CA GLU A 138 11.79 -22.38 6.95
C GLU A 138 10.81 -21.20 6.83
N ASP A 139 11.35 -20.03 6.47
CA ASP A 139 10.66 -18.74 6.48
C ASP A 139 10.34 -18.26 5.05
N LYS A 140 10.60 -19.10 4.03
CA LYS A 140 10.29 -18.79 2.63
C LYS A 140 8.79 -18.59 2.44
N LEU A 141 8.44 -17.49 1.76
CA LEU A 141 7.07 -17.15 1.39
C LEU A 141 6.71 -17.91 0.10
N LEU A 142 6.23 -19.15 0.26
CA LEU A 142 5.99 -20.07 -0.87
C LEU A 142 4.54 -20.04 -1.37
N THR A 143 3.63 -19.51 -0.55
CA THR A 143 2.21 -19.41 -0.90
C THR A 143 1.80 -17.96 -1.18
N PRO A 144 0.80 -17.72 -2.03
CA PRO A 144 0.20 -16.40 -2.19
C PRO A 144 -0.27 -15.81 -0.87
N GLU A 145 -0.75 -16.64 0.06
CA GLU A 145 -1.19 -16.20 1.40
C GLU A 145 -0.01 -15.78 2.29
N ASP A 146 1.15 -16.43 2.19
CA ASP A 146 2.37 -16.00 2.88
C ASP A 146 2.87 -14.66 2.34
N ILE A 147 2.90 -14.54 1.00
CA ILE A 147 3.27 -13.31 0.30
C ILE A 147 2.30 -12.20 0.69
N ASP A 148 1.00 -12.48 0.61
CA ASP A 148 -0.04 -11.56 1.04
C ASP A 148 0.18 -11.24 2.51
N SER A 149 0.37 -12.16 3.45
CA SER A 149 0.61 -11.80 4.87
C SER A 149 1.80 -10.86 5.10
N CYS A 150 2.87 -11.03 4.30
CA CYS A 150 4.07 -10.21 4.36
C CYS A 150 3.87 -8.83 3.72
N ILE A 151 3.02 -8.77 2.68
CA ILE A 151 2.67 -7.55 1.94
C ILE A 151 1.38 -6.90 2.52
N SER A 152 0.61 -7.62 3.32
CA SER A 152 -0.74 -7.35 3.85
C SER A 152 -0.73 -7.14 5.35
N ALA A 153 0.42 -6.81 5.92
CA ALA A 153 0.38 -5.86 7.00
C ALA A 153 -0.29 -4.58 6.48
N ASP A 154 -1.13 -3.98 7.32
CA ASP A 154 -1.36 -2.56 7.33
C ASP A 154 -0.19 -1.81 6.67
N GLN A 155 -0.45 -1.18 5.52
CA GLN A 155 0.47 -0.26 4.85
C GLN A 155 0.72 1.02 5.68
N ASN A 156 0.73 0.90 7.00
CA ASN A 156 1.30 1.89 7.91
C ASN A 156 2.83 1.77 8.01
N LEU A 157 3.46 0.77 7.40
CA LEU A 157 4.91 0.78 7.21
C LEU A 157 5.30 0.26 5.83
N ALA A 158 5.59 1.24 4.98
CA ALA A 158 6.59 1.26 3.92
C ALA A 158 6.60 0.12 2.88
N ILE A 159 6.88 0.55 1.64
CA ILE A 159 7.18 -0.30 0.48
C ILE A 159 5.93 -0.86 -0.21
N THR A 160 5.39 -0.11 -1.17
CA THR A 160 5.18 -0.62 -2.53
C THR A 160 4.79 0.54 -3.44
N SER A 161 5.52 0.62 -4.56
CA SER A 161 5.38 1.52 -5.71
C SER A 161 5.39 3.02 -5.44
N TRP A 162 6.56 3.63 -5.64
CA TRP A 162 6.70 5.08 -5.84
C TRP A 162 6.72 5.36 -7.34
N ALA A 163 5.72 6.12 -7.79
CA ALA A 163 5.74 6.96 -8.99
C ALA A 163 5.39 8.39 -8.54
#